data_AF-A0A7I7RI26-F1
#
_entry.id   AF-A0A7I7RI26-F1
#
_cell.length_a   1.000
_cell.length_b   1.000
_cell.length_c   1.000
_cell.angle_alpha   90.00
_cell.angle_beta   90.00
_cell.angle_gamma   90.00
#
_symmetry.space_group_name_H-M   'P 1'
#
loop_
_entity.id
_entity.type
_entity.pdbx_description
1 polymer ?
#
loop_
_entity_poly.entity_id
_entity_poly.type
_entity_poly.pdbx_seq_one_letter_code
_entity_poly.pdbx_strand_id
1 'polypeptide(L)'
;MEKVIDLGDATIEHIYPQNAKTNDKDNDIEPLKQTLGNLTFFGSHDNVAASNKSFTEKRVANYASSAVAMTADLALLPSWTVNSVSAREQLMLDAAVRVFTI
;
A
#
# COMPACT_ATOMS: atom_id res chain seq x y z
N MET A 1 -1.46 -13.63 -19.35
CA MET A 1 -2.79 -13.65 -18.70
C MET A 1 -3.03 -12.23 -18.23
N GLU A 2 -3.98 -11.53 -18.82
CA GLU A 2 -4.32 -10.16 -18.41
C GLU A 2 -5.21 -10.23 -17.17
N LYS A 3 -4.79 -9.61 -16.06
CA LYS A 3 -5.61 -9.50 -14.84
C LYS A 3 -6.40 -8.20 -14.96
N VAL A 4 -7.71 -8.31 -15.17
CA VAL A 4 -8.62 -7.17 -15.18
C VAL A 4 -8.92 -6.78 -13.73
N ILE A 5 -8.69 -5.52 -13.38
CA ILE A 5 -9.12 -4.94 -12.11
C ILE A 5 -10.46 -4.25 -12.38
N ASP A 6 -11.53 -4.75 -11.78
CA ASP A 6 -12.80 -4.02 -11.75
C ASP A 6 -12.69 -2.90 -10.71
N LEU A 7 -12.82 -1.64 -11.14
CA LEU A 7 -12.80 -0.49 -10.23
C LEU A 7 -13.95 -0.54 -9.22
N GLY A 8 -15.06 -1.21 -9.54
CA GLY A 8 -16.15 -1.46 -8.59
C GLY A 8 -15.79 -2.45 -7.47
N ASP A 9 -14.80 -3.30 -7.69
CA ASP A 9 -14.27 -4.26 -6.70
C ASP A 9 -12.93 -3.80 -6.09
N ALA A 10 -12.41 -2.65 -6.53
CA ALA A 10 -11.19 -2.08 -5.99
C ALA A 10 -11.45 -1.55 -4.58
N THR A 11 -10.56 -1.89 -3.67
CA THR A 11 -10.58 -1.48 -2.27
C THR A 11 -9.29 -0.77 -1.91
N ILE A 12 -9.39 0.22 -1.03
CA ILE A 12 -8.22 0.85 -0.44
C ILE A 12 -7.60 -0.12 0.56
N GLU A 13 -6.28 -0.25 0.50
CA GLU A 13 -5.49 -1.06 1.40
C GLU A 13 -4.46 -0.20 2.11
N HIS A 14 -4.27 -0.48 3.40
CA HIS A 14 -3.24 0.14 4.22
C HIS A 14 -1.94 -0.67 4.18
N ILE A 15 -0.84 -0.01 3.80
CA ILE A 15 0.49 -0.64 3.69
C ILE A 15 0.99 -1.04 5.09
N TYR A 16 1.08 -0.07 6.00
CA TYR A 16 1.06 -0.33 7.44
C TYR A 16 -0.38 -0.56 7.88
N PRO A 17 -0.71 -1.71 8.49
CA PRO A 17 -2.10 -2.12 8.73
C PRO A 17 -2.84 -1.16 9.67
N GLN A 18 -4.11 -0.87 9.35
CA GLN A 18 -4.97 -0.01 10.18
C GLN A 18 -5.11 -0.53 11.63
N ASN A 19 -5.16 -1.86 11.77
CA ASN A 19 -5.22 -2.56 13.05
C ASN A 19 -3.99 -3.47 13.22
N ALA A 20 -2.81 -2.86 13.27
CA ALA A 20 -1.56 -3.59 13.52
C ALA A 20 -1.67 -4.49 14.77
N LYS A 21 -1.17 -5.74 14.65
CA LYS A 21 -1.05 -6.66 15.79
C LYS A 21 -0.12 -6.03 16.83
N THR A 22 -0.33 -6.34 18.11
CA THR A 22 0.44 -5.73 19.22
C THR A 22 1.96 -5.79 19.02
N ASN A 23 2.49 -6.89 18.47
CA ASN A 23 3.93 -7.08 18.26
C ASN A 23 4.46 -6.43 16.96
N ASP A 24 3.56 -6.01 16.07
CA ASP A 24 3.89 -5.40 14.77
C ASP A 24 3.64 -3.88 14.78
N LYS A 25 3.22 -3.31 15.92
CA LYS A 25 2.97 -1.87 16.07
C LYS A 25 4.28 -1.09 16.00
N ASP A 26 4.29 -0.10 15.14
CA ASP A 26 5.39 0.86 15.00
C ASP A 26 4.89 2.23 15.47
N ASN A 27 5.48 2.75 16.56
CA ASN A 27 5.04 4.01 17.17
C ASN A 27 5.32 5.24 16.29
N ASP A 28 6.29 5.15 15.37
CA ASP A 28 6.64 6.25 14.49
C ASP A 28 5.74 6.28 13.25
N ILE A 29 5.22 5.12 12.82
CA ILE A 29 4.32 4.99 11.66
C ILE A 29 2.84 5.07 12.06
N GLU A 30 2.46 4.67 13.28
CA GLU A 30 1.07 4.70 13.75
C GLU A 30 0.39 6.09 13.56
N PRO A 31 1.04 7.24 13.80
CA PRO A 31 0.47 8.56 13.52
C PRO A 31 0.24 8.82 12.03
N LEU A 32 0.98 8.14 11.16
CA LEU A 32 0.95 8.28 9.71
C LEU A 32 0.03 7.27 9.02
N LYS A 33 -0.61 6.36 9.76
CA LYS A 33 -1.34 5.24 9.15
C LYS A 33 -2.47 5.65 8.21
N GLN A 34 -3.04 6.83 8.40
CA GLN A 34 -4.14 7.36 7.57
C GLN A 34 -3.67 8.32 6.47
N THR A 35 -2.36 8.54 6.30
CA THR A 35 -1.86 9.44 5.26
C THR A 35 -1.88 8.77 3.89
N LEU A 36 -1.89 9.57 2.82
CA LEU A 36 -1.94 9.07 1.45
C LEU A 36 -0.73 8.18 1.13
N GLY A 37 0.42 8.50 1.70
CA GLY A 37 1.64 7.69 1.57
C GLY A 37 1.47 6.24 2.05
N ASN A 38 0.57 6.00 3.02
CA ASN A 38 0.32 4.67 3.57
C ASN A 38 -0.80 3.89 2.85
N LEU A 39 -1.33 4.42 1.73
CA LEU A 39 -2.43 3.79 1.00
C LEU A 39 -1.95 3.18 -0.33
N THR A 40 -2.55 2.05 -0.67
CA THR A 40 -2.48 1.40 -1.97
C THR A 40 -3.87 0.83 -2.30
N PHE A 41 -4.01 0.07 -3.37
CA PHE A 41 -5.27 -0.61 -3.67
C PHE A 41 -5.09 -2.07 -4.06
N PHE A 42 -6.12 -2.84 -3.76
CA PHE A 42 -6.25 -4.26 -4.08
C PHE A 42 -7.66 -4.52 -4.62
N GLY A 43 -7.86 -5.64 -5.31
CA GLY A 43 -9.21 -6.22 -5.43
C GLY A 43 -9.67 -6.76 -4.07
N SER A 44 -10.97 -6.90 -3.83
CA SER A 44 -11.52 -7.31 -2.53
C SER A 44 -10.89 -8.59 -1.98
N HIS A 45 -10.63 -9.59 -2.83
CA HIS A 45 -10.00 -10.85 -2.42
C HIS A 45 -8.55 -10.65 -1.93
N ASP A 46 -7.76 -9.86 -2.66
CA ASP A 46 -6.36 -9.59 -2.33
C ASP A 46 -6.25 -8.77 -1.02
N ASN A 47 -7.20 -7.87 -0.78
CA ASN A 47 -7.29 -7.09 0.47
C ASN A 47 -7.61 -7.99 1.68
N VAL A 48 -8.61 -8.87 1.55
CA VAL A 48 -8.92 -9.87 2.60
C VAL A 48 -7.69 -10.75 2.89
N ALA A 49 -6.95 -11.15 1.87
CA ALA A 49 -5.73 -11.93 2.04
C ALA A 49 -4.60 -11.14 2.73
N ALA A 50 -4.52 -9.82 2.51
CA ALA A 50 -3.52 -8.95 3.14
C ALA A 50 -3.86 -8.67 4.61
N SER A 51 -5.10 -8.30 4.92
CA SER A 51 -5.61 -8.10 6.28
C SER A 51 -4.66 -7.25 7.17
N ASN A 52 -4.57 -7.58 8.46
CA ASN A 52 -3.69 -6.91 9.43
C ASN A 52 -2.25 -7.46 9.45
N LYS A 53 -1.79 -8.05 8.33
CA LYS A 53 -0.40 -8.50 8.23
C LYS A 53 0.56 -7.31 8.30
N SER A 54 1.76 -7.56 8.81
CA SER A 54 2.85 -6.59 8.75
C SER A 54 3.26 -6.32 7.30
N PHE A 55 3.95 -5.20 7.07
CA PHE A 55 4.52 -4.91 5.74
C PHE A 55 5.39 -6.07 5.22
N THR A 56 6.25 -6.63 6.08
CA THR A 56 7.16 -7.73 5.71
C THR A 56 6.40 -8.96 5.20
N GLU A 57 5.30 -9.31 5.86
CA GLU A 57 4.43 -10.42 5.43
C GLU A 57 3.73 -10.08 4.09
N LYS A 58 3.13 -8.89 3.98
CA LYS A 58 2.44 -8.45 2.75
C LYS A 58 3.39 -8.33 1.56
N ARG A 59 4.64 -7.93 1.79
CA ARG A 59 5.68 -7.80 0.77
C ARG A 59 5.85 -9.07 -0.05
N VAL A 60 5.93 -10.20 0.64
CA VAL A 60 6.15 -11.52 0.03
C VAL A 60 4.84 -12.14 -0.45
N ALA A 61 3.78 -12.06 0.37
CA ALA A 61 2.56 -12.82 0.12
C ALA A 61 1.55 -12.11 -0.79
N ASN A 62 1.62 -10.78 -0.93
CA ASN A 62 0.58 -9.98 -1.57
C ASN A 62 1.12 -9.00 -2.62
N TYR A 63 2.17 -8.23 -2.29
CA TYR A 63 2.66 -7.17 -3.18
C TYR A 63 3.38 -7.73 -4.40
N ALA A 64 4.31 -8.67 -4.22
CA ALA A 64 5.14 -9.20 -5.31
C ALA A 64 4.33 -9.83 -6.47
N SER A 65 3.12 -10.30 -6.20
CA SER A 65 2.20 -10.90 -7.19
C SER A 65 1.04 -9.98 -7.61
N SER A 66 1.04 -8.71 -7.17
CA SER A 66 -0.02 -7.78 -7.53
C SER A 66 0.04 -7.45 -9.03
N ALA A 67 -1.12 -7.39 -9.69
CA ALA A 67 -1.20 -6.89 -11.06
C ALA A 67 -1.25 -5.35 -11.13
N VAL A 68 -1.41 -4.69 -9.99
CA VAL A 68 -1.37 -3.24 -9.87
C VAL A 68 0.08 -2.83 -9.70
N ALA A 69 0.65 -2.19 -10.73
CA ALA A 69 2.07 -1.84 -10.74
C ALA A 69 2.51 -1.07 -9.49
N MET A 70 1.78 -0.03 -9.08
CA MET A 70 2.15 0.76 -7.89
C MET A 70 2.13 -0.04 -6.57
N THR A 71 1.33 -1.11 -6.51
CA THR A 71 1.27 -2.01 -5.36
C THR A 71 2.37 -3.07 -5.45
N ALA A 72 2.67 -3.55 -6.66
CA ALA A 72 3.78 -4.46 -6.92
C ALA A 72 5.13 -3.82 -6.59
N ASP A 73 5.30 -2.53 -6.88
CA ASP A 73 6.53 -1.77 -6.58
C ASP A 73 6.84 -1.73 -5.08
N LEU A 74 5.83 -1.86 -4.20
CA LEU A 74 6.05 -1.96 -2.75
C LEU A 74 6.86 -3.20 -2.38
N ALA A 75 6.85 -4.25 -3.20
CA ALA A 75 7.65 -5.45 -2.99
C ALA A 75 9.17 -5.19 -3.10
N LEU A 76 9.56 -4.11 -3.78
CA LEU A 76 10.96 -3.71 -3.98
C LEU A 76 11.55 -3.01 -2.74
N LEU A 77 10.70 -2.51 -1.84
CA LEU A 77 11.14 -1.82 -0.64
C LEU A 77 11.51 -2.84 0.45
N PRO A 78 12.71 -2.75 1.05
CA PRO A 78 13.15 -3.72 2.06
C PRO A 78 12.35 -3.58 3.36
N SER A 79 11.87 -2.38 3.67
CA SER A 79 11.08 -2.07 4.85
C SER A 79 10.13 -0.89 4.59
N TRP A 80 9.11 -0.81 5.42
CA TRP A 80 8.19 0.33 5.45
C TRP A 80 8.54 1.21 6.64
N THR A 81 8.96 2.43 6.37
CA THR A 81 9.47 3.39 7.37
C THR A 81 8.75 4.72 7.20
N VAL A 82 8.91 5.64 8.15
CA VAL A 82 8.45 7.04 8.03
C VAL A 82 8.94 7.69 6.73
N ASN A 83 10.20 7.46 6.35
CA ASN A 83 10.75 7.97 5.09
C ASN A 83 10.06 7.34 3.88
N SER A 84 9.73 6.05 3.93
CA SER A 84 8.99 5.37 2.86
C SER A 84 7.59 5.97 2.69
N VAL A 85 6.88 6.22 3.80
CA VAL A 85 5.56 6.86 3.80
C VAL A 85 5.64 8.26 3.19
N SER A 86 6.56 9.09 3.66
CA SER A 86 6.72 10.48 3.19
C SER A 86 7.13 10.55 1.71
N ALA A 87 8.12 9.74 1.29
CA ALA A 87 8.55 9.70 -0.10
C ALA A 87 7.42 9.24 -1.03
N ARG A 88 6.63 8.24 -0.59
CA ARG A 88 5.48 7.76 -1.35
C ARG A 88 4.38 8.81 -1.42
N GLU A 89 4.09 9.52 -0.33
CA GLU A 89 3.10 10.59 -0.32
C GLU A 89 3.45 11.69 -1.32
N GLN A 90 4.70 12.15 -1.33
CA GLN A 90 5.16 13.15 -2.30
C GLN A 90 4.99 12.65 -3.75
N LEU A 91 5.37 11.39 -4.03
CA LEU A 91 5.18 10.79 -5.35
C LEU A 91 3.71 10.81 -5.79
N MET A 92 2.77 10.51 -4.88
CA MET A 92 1.34 10.50 -5.18
C MET A 92 0.79 11.92 -5.40
N LEU A 93 1.23 12.90 -4.61
CA LEU A 93 0.86 14.30 -4.81
C LEU A 93 1.36 14.83 -6.16
N ASP A 94 2.63 14.55 -6.50
CA ASP A 94 3.20 14.93 -7.79
C ASP A 94 2.45 14.29 -8.96
N ALA A 95 2.09 13.00 -8.83
CA ALA A 95 1.31 12.29 -9.85
C ALA A 95 -0.11 12.87 -9.98
N ALA A 96 -0.77 13.22 -8.87
CA ALA A 96 -2.10 13.80 -8.87
C ALA A 96 -2.12 15.17 -9.58
N VAL A 97 -1.12 16.02 -9.35
CA VAL A 97 -1.00 17.31 -10.04
C VAL A 97 -0.80 17.12 -11.54
N ARG A 98 0.04 16.16 -11.95
CA ARG A 98 0.34 15.90 -13.37
C ARG A 98 -0.89 15.55 -14.21
N VAL A 99 -1.93 14.97 -13.62
CA VAL A 99 -3.20 14.67 -14.32
C VAL A 99 -3.86 15.94 -14.90
N PHE A 100 -3.64 17.10 -14.27
CA PHE A 100 -4.25 18.37 -14.67
C PHE A 100 -3.33 19.28 -15.47
N THR A 101 -2.06 18.88 -15.64
CA THR A 101 -1.05 19.67 -16.36
C THR A 101 -0.60 18.98 -17.65
N ILE A 102 -1.46 18.13 -18.21
CA ILE A 102 -1.25 17.45 -19.51
C ILE A 102 -1.44 18.46 -20.64
#